data_AF-A0A800HAX9-F1
#
_entry.id   AF-A0A800HAX9-F1
#
_cell.length_a   1.000
_cell.length_b   1.000
_cell.length_c   1.000
_cell.angle_alpha   90.00
_cell.angle_beta   90.00
_cell.angle_gamma   90.00
#
_symmetry.space_group_name_H-M   'P 1'
#
loop_
_entity.id
_entity.type
_entity.pdbx_description
1 polymer ?
#
loop_
_entity_poly.entity_id
_entity_poly.type
_entity_poly.pdbx_seq_one_letter_code
_entity_poly.pdbx_strand_id
1 'polypeptide(L)'
;MNQLSHCFYMVKKTTLYFVILGMISAQSFSIARIHYSGGGDWYSDPSSLPNLLNYLNLNTPMSAYDEEFRIKLTDDDANQYPYLYMTGHGNIRFTDDEVIALR
;
A
#
# COMPACT_ATOMS: atom_id res chain seq x y z
N MET A 1 7.34 26.40 -43.99
CA MET A 1 7.75 25.37 -43.00
C MET A 1 7.61 24.02 -43.67
N ASN A 2 8.70 23.27 -43.86
CA ASN A 2 8.70 22.07 -44.72
C ASN A 2 8.00 20.89 -44.03
N GLN A 3 7.25 20.11 -44.81
CA GLN A 3 6.47 18.96 -44.36
C GLN A 3 7.34 17.93 -43.60
N LEU A 4 8.61 17.80 -43.99
CA LEU A 4 9.64 17.01 -43.30
C LEU A 4 9.91 17.51 -41.87
N SER A 5 10.06 18.82 -41.67
CA SER A 5 10.30 19.42 -40.36
C SER A 5 9.14 19.18 -39.40
N HIS A 6 7.91 19.16 -39.93
CA HIS A 6 6.71 18.86 -39.16
C HIS A 6 6.65 17.38 -38.74
N CYS A 7 7.07 16.47 -39.62
CA CYS A 7 7.17 15.04 -39.33
C CYS A 7 8.21 14.75 -38.23
N PHE A 8 9.41 15.33 -38.34
CA PHE A 8 10.46 15.20 -37.31
C PHE A 8 10.01 15.73 -35.94
N TYR A 9 9.27 16.84 -35.93
CA TYR A 9 8.70 17.40 -34.70
C TYR A 9 7.65 16.47 -34.08
N MET A 10 6.73 15.91 -34.89
CA MET A 10 5.75 14.94 -34.40
C MET A 10 6.42 13.69 -33.85
N VAL A 11 7.39 13.10 -34.55
CA VAL A 11 8.12 11.91 -34.08
C VAL A 11 8.80 12.19 -32.75
N LYS A 12 9.57 13.29 -32.63
CA LYS A 12 10.21 13.68 -31.36
C LYS A 12 9.20 13.82 -30.22
N LYS A 13 8.05 14.45 -30.50
CA LYS A 13 7.00 14.66 -29.50
C LYS A 13 6.39 13.34 -29.03
N THR A 14 6.11 12.42 -29.95
CA THR A 14 5.57 11.09 -29.63
C THR A 14 6.58 10.23 -28.87
N THR A 15 7.85 10.24 -29.26
CA THR A 15 8.93 9.55 -28.53
C THR A 15 9.07 10.10 -27.11
N LEU A 16 8.95 11.42 -26.93
CA LEU A 16 8.98 12.06 -25.61
C LEU A 16 7.81 11.59 -24.72
N TYR A 17 6.59 11.51 -25.25
CA TYR A 17 5.43 11.00 -24.49
C TYR A 17 5.61 9.53 -24.07
N PHE A 18 6.19 8.70 -24.91
CA PHE A 18 6.44 7.29 -24.61
C PHE A 18 7.47 7.11 -23.48
N VAL A 19 8.54 7.91 -23.46
CA VAL A 19 9.55 7.88 -22.40
C VAL A 19 8.95 8.30 -21.05
N ILE A 20 8.10 9.34 -21.03
CA ILE A 20 7.45 9.81 -19.80
C ILE A 20 6.50 8.74 -19.23
N LEU A 21 5.78 8.01 -20.09
CA LEU A 21 4.86 6.95 -19.65
C LEU A 21 5.60 5.77 -18.98
N GLY A 22 6.83 5.47 -19.43
CA GLY A 22 7.66 4.43 -18.85
C GLY A 22 8.25 4.75 -17.48
N MET A 23 8.12 5.98 -16.98
CA MET A 23 8.62 6.39 -15.65
C MET A 23 7.62 6.14 -14.51
N ILE A 24 6.43 5.62 -14.80
CA ILE A 24 5.46 5.28 -13.75
C ILE A 24 5.95 4.02 -13.03
N SER A 25 6.49 4.17 -11.83
CA SER A 25 6.82 3.06 -10.95
C SER A 25 5.55 2.53 -10.27
N ALA A 26 5.41 1.22 -10.19
CA ALA A 26 4.42 0.60 -9.33
C ALA A 26 4.74 0.93 -7.85
N GLN A 27 3.71 1.20 -7.05
CA GLN A 27 3.89 1.35 -5.61
C GLN A 27 4.05 -0.03 -4.96
N SER A 28 4.95 -0.13 -3.98
CA SER A 28 5.07 -1.33 -3.17
C SER A 28 3.91 -1.40 -2.17
N PHE A 29 3.30 -2.58 -2.08
CA PHE A 29 2.18 -2.87 -1.21
C PHE A 29 2.64 -3.40 0.15
N SER A 30 2.01 -2.99 1.24
CA SER A 30 2.05 -3.73 2.50
C SER A 30 0.71 -3.65 3.20
N ILE A 31 0.60 -4.38 4.30
CA ILE A 31 -0.56 -4.48 5.15
C ILE A 31 -0.28 -3.67 6.42
N ALA A 32 -1.26 -2.89 6.87
CA ALA A 32 -1.19 -2.21 8.16
C ALA A 32 -1.89 -3.03 9.24
N ARG A 33 -1.13 -3.60 10.17
CA ARG A 33 -1.65 -4.26 11.37
C ARG A 33 -2.06 -3.21 12.39
N ILE A 34 -3.31 -3.27 12.81
CA ILE A 34 -3.87 -2.37 13.81
C ILE A 34 -3.44 -2.78 15.23
N HIS A 35 -2.79 -1.87 15.93
CA HIS A 35 -2.62 -1.88 17.39
C HIS A 35 -3.79 -1.11 18.02
N TYR A 36 -4.85 -1.84 18.36
CA TYR A 36 -6.01 -1.27 19.02
C TYR A 36 -5.80 -1.11 20.53
N SER A 37 -6.49 -0.14 21.12
CA SER A 37 -6.23 0.30 22.50
C SER A 37 -6.68 -0.67 23.60
N GLY A 38 -7.65 -1.57 23.34
CA GLY A 38 -8.20 -2.41 24.40
C GLY A 38 -8.72 -3.78 23.97
N GLY A 39 -8.82 -4.67 24.94
CA GLY A 39 -9.31 -6.03 24.73
C GLY A 39 -8.18 -7.05 24.60
N GLY A 40 -8.33 -7.98 23.65
CA GLY A 40 -7.38 -9.06 23.36
C GLY A 40 -6.01 -8.61 22.86
N ASP A 41 -5.15 -9.57 22.50
CA ASP A 41 -3.83 -9.34 21.93
C ASP A 41 -3.86 -8.99 20.43
N TRP A 42 -3.38 -7.81 20.05
CA TRP A 42 -3.33 -7.39 18.64
C TRP A 42 -2.17 -8.03 17.85
N TYR A 43 -1.24 -8.69 18.56
CA TYR A 43 0.05 -9.17 18.03
C TYR A 43 0.08 -10.69 17.80
N SER A 44 -1.07 -11.35 17.71
CA SER A 44 -1.13 -12.79 17.43
C SER A 44 -0.56 -13.13 16.05
N ASP A 45 -0.01 -14.34 15.94
CA ASP A 45 0.54 -14.94 14.72
C ASP A 45 1.53 -14.04 13.96
N PRO A 46 2.70 -13.75 14.56
CA PRO A 46 3.66 -12.79 14.00
C PRO A 46 4.22 -13.20 12.63
N SER A 47 4.22 -14.49 12.31
CA SER A 47 4.71 -14.99 11.01
C SER A 47 3.68 -14.91 9.88
N SER A 48 2.39 -14.73 10.18
CA SER A 48 1.32 -14.83 9.17
C SER A 48 1.40 -13.75 8.09
N LEU A 49 1.67 -12.49 8.47
CA LEU A 49 1.75 -11.39 7.50
C LEU A 49 3.04 -11.43 6.67
N PRO A 50 4.24 -11.62 7.25
CA PRO A 50 5.45 -11.82 6.45
C PRO A 50 5.31 -12.99 5.46
N ASN A 51 4.70 -14.11 5.88
CA ASN A 51 4.45 -15.24 5.00
C ASN A 51 3.48 -14.89 3.87
N LEU A 52 2.41 -14.15 4.15
CA LEU A 52 1.45 -13.71 3.14
C LEU A 52 2.07 -12.73 2.14
N LEU A 53 2.81 -11.73 2.62
CA LEU A 53 3.47 -10.74 1.76
C LEU A 53 4.52 -11.40 0.86
N ASN A 54 5.31 -12.32 1.41
CA ASN A 54 6.24 -13.14 0.62
C ASN A 54 5.49 -14.01 -0.41
N TYR A 55 4.37 -14.62 -0.03
CA TYR A 55 3.54 -15.37 -0.98
C TYR A 55 3.03 -14.49 -2.13
N LEU A 56 2.60 -13.25 -1.85
CA LEU A 56 2.18 -12.30 -2.89
C LEU A 56 3.32 -11.95 -3.86
N ASN A 57 4.52 -11.69 -3.34
CA ASN A 57 5.72 -11.45 -4.16
C ASN A 57 6.06 -12.65 -5.06
N LEU A 58 5.87 -13.88 -4.57
CA LEU A 58 6.21 -15.10 -5.31
C LEU A 58 5.15 -15.52 -6.33
N ASN A 59 3.88 -15.21 -6.09
CA ASN A 59 2.74 -15.77 -6.84
C ASN A 59 1.96 -14.73 -7.64
N THR A 60 2.33 -13.45 -7.57
CA THR A 60 1.66 -12.36 -8.31
C THR A 60 2.69 -11.36 -8.85
N PRO A 61 2.33 -10.50 -9.81
CA PRO A 61 3.18 -9.39 -10.25
C PRO A 61 3.29 -8.24 -9.24
N MET A 62 2.66 -8.34 -8.07
CA MET A 62 2.72 -7.29 -7.05
C MET A 62 4.13 -7.19 -6.47
N SER A 63 4.57 -5.96 -6.21
CA SER A 63 5.70 -5.70 -5.32
C SER A 63 5.13 -5.49 -3.93
N ALA A 64 5.45 -6.38 -2.99
CA ALA A 64 5.08 -6.27 -1.59
C ALA A 64 6.32 -6.08 -0.71
N TYR A 65 6.19 -5.35 0.38
CA TYR A 65 7.23 -5.27 1.43
C TYR A 65 7.34 -6.61 2.17
N ASP A 66 8.49 -6.85 2.81
CA ASP A 66 8.72 -8.11 3.55
C ASP A 66 7.95 -8.19 4.88
N GLU A 67 7.59 -7.03 5.45
CA GLU A 67 6.89 -6.93 6.74
C GLU A 67 5.68 -6.01 6.68
N GLU A 68 4.74 -6.22 7.62
CA GLU A 68 3.63 -5.33 7.85
C GLU A 68 4.06 -3.99 8.46
N PHE A 69 3.25 -2.96 8.26
CA PHE A 69 3.30 -1.76 9.09
C PHE A 69 2.47 -2.00 10.35
N ARG A 70 2.92 -1.49 11.50
CA ARG A 70 2.17 -1.55 12.76
C ARG A 70 1.74 -0.14 13.11
N ILE A 71 0.44 0.09 13.12
CA ILE A 71 -0.14 1.42 13.29
C ILE A 71 -1.20 1.41 14.38
N LYS A 72 -1.46 2.57 14.97
CA LYS A 72 -2.72 2.85 15.67
C LYS A 72 -3.68 3.52 14.69
N LEU A 73 -4.98 3.34 14.94
CA LEU A 73 -6.00 3.99 14.11
C LEU A 73 -5.99 5.51 14.24
N THR A 74 -5.47 6.03 15.35
CA THR A 74 -5.35 7.47 15.64
C THR A 74 -4.01 8.07 15.23
N ASP A 75 -3.14 7.32 14.55
CA ASP A 75 -1.90 7.87 13.98
C ASP A 75 -2.23 8.81 12.80
N ASP A 76 -1.49 9.91 12.67
CA ASP A 76 -1.75 10.96 11.67
C ASP A 76 -1.71 10.43 10.21
N ASP A 77 -0.94 9.37 9.96
CA ASP A 77 -0.75 8.74 8.66
C ASP A 77 -1.57 7.44 8.50
N ALA A 78 -2.43 7.08 9.45
CA ALA A 78 -3.21 5.84 9.40
C ALA A 78 -4.07 5.73 8.11
N ASN A 79 -4.53 6.87 7.59
CA ASN A 79 -5.31 6.95 6.36
C ASN A 79 -4.51 6.69 5.07
N GLN A 80 -3.18 6.60 5.14
CA GLN A 80 -2.32 6.28 4.01
C GLN A 80 -2.28 4.77 3.72
N TYR A 81 -2.78 3.94 4.64
CA TYR A 81 -2.76 2.49 4.52
C TYR A 81 -4.13 1.97 4.05
N PRO A 82 -4.27 1.57 2.76
CA PRO A 82 -5.56 1.19 2.19
C PRO A 82 -6.04 -0.20 2.62
N TYR A 83 -5.17 -1.00 3.26
CA TYR A 83 -5.48 -2.34 3.72
C TYR A 83 -5.11 -2.49 5.20
N LEU A 84 -6.14 -2.55 6.03
CA LEU A 84 -6.01 -2.75 7.47
C LEU A 84 -6.21 -4.22 7.83
N TYR A 85 -5.37 -4.73 8.73
CA TYR A 85 -5.42 -6.09 9.24
C TYR A 85 -5.48 -6.10 10.76
N MET A 86 -6.32 -6.98 11.29
CA MET A 86 -6.53 -7.10 12.73
C MET A 86 -6.70 -8.56 13.11
N THR A 87 -6.01 -8.96 14.17
CA THR A 87 -6.14 -10.27 14.83
C THR A 87 -6.28 -10.05 16.34
N GLY A 88 -6.73 -11.08 17.05
CA GLY A 88 -6.61 -11.14 18.50
C GLY A 88 -7.53 -12.15 19.15
N HIS A 89 -7.23 -12.50 20.40
CA HIS A 89 -8.00 -13.44 21.19
C HIS A 89 -8.99 -12.74 22.11
N GLY A 90 -10.24 -13.21 22.12
CA GLY A 90 -11.29 -12.66 22.97
C GLY A 90 -11.95 -11.41 22.39
N ASN A 91 -12.38 -10.50 23.26
CA ASN A 91 -13.16 -9.33 22.85
C ASN A 91 -12.22 -8.15 22.55
N ILE A 92 -12.20 -7.72 21.29
CA ILE A 92 -11.55 -6.48 20.84
C ILE A 92 -12.41 -5.29 21.25
N ARG A 93 -11.78 -4.21 21.76
CA ARG A 93 -12.46 -2.97 22.13
C ARG A 93 -11.72 -1.76 21.57
N PHE A 94 -12.44 -0.95 20.82
CA PHE A 94 -11.97 0.34 20.35
C PHE A 94 -12.39 1.47 21.30
N THR A 95 -11.60 2.54 21.33
CA THR A 95 -12.06 3.83 21.87
C THR A 95 -13.03 4.50 20.91
N ASP A 96 -13.75 5.53 21.39
CA ASP A 96 -14.62 6.33 20.54
C ASP A 96 -13.83 7.01 19.40
N ASP A 97 -12.60 7.45 19.67
CA ASP A 97 -11.72 8.05 18.66
C ASP A 97 -11.27 7.03 17.61
N GLU A 98 -10.92 5.80 18.00
CA GLU A 98 -10.59 4.71 17.08
C GLU A 98 -11.79 4.31 16.22
N VAL A 99 -13.01 4.34 16.78
CA VAL A 99 -14.26 4.10 16.03
C VAL A 99 -14.51 5.21 15.02
N ILE A 100 -14.23 6.47 15.37
CA ILE A 100 -14.35 7.61 14.45
C ILE A 100 -13.32 7.49 13.34
N ALA A 101 -12.07 7.15 13.65
CA ALA A 101 -11.00 7.02 12.67
C ALA A 101 -11.23 5.91 11.64
N LEU A 102 -11.96 4.85 12.00
CA LEU A 102 -12.31 3.74 11.10
C LEU A 102 -13.47 4.03 10.13
N ARG A 103 -14.28 5.07 10.37
CA ARG A 103 -15.51 5.38 9.61
C ARG A 103 -15.26 6.31 8.45
#